data_AF-A0A5K1GY72-F1
#
_entry.id   AF-A0A5K1GY72-F1
#
_cell.length_a   1.000
_cell.length_b   1.000
_cell.length_c   1.000
_cell.angle_alpha   90.00
_cell.angle_beta   90.00
_cell.angle_gamma   90.00
#
_symmetry.space_group_name_H-M   'P 1'
#
loop_
_entity.id
_entity.type
_entity.pdbx_description
1 polymer ?
#
loop_
_entity_poly.entity_id
_entity_poly.type
_entity_poly.pdbx_seq_one_letter_code
_entity_poly.pdbx_strand_id
1 'polypeptide(L)' 'ITKRTGWVRRGIENPESISDHMYRMGIMALIAADIPGVNRD' A
#
# COMPACT_ATOMS: atom_id res chain seq x y z
N ILE A 1 -0.63 15.68 2.03
CA ILE A 1 0.20 14.49 1.72
C ILE A 1 0.78 13.96 3.03
N THR A 2 0.22 12.88 3.57
CA THR A 2 0.72 12.27 4.82
C THR A 2 1.74 11.21 4.47
N LYS A 3 2.98 11.32 4.95
CA LYS A 3 4.07 10.38 4.65
C LYS A 3 4.02 9.15 5.57
N ARG A 4 4.49 7.99 5.09
CA ARG A 4 4.59 6.81 5.96
C ARG A 4 5.75 6.95 6.95
N THR A 5 5.42 6.94 8.24
CA THR A 5 6.33 7.21 9.35
C THR A 5 7.55 6.28 9.39
N GLY A 6 7.41 5.02 8.96
CA GLY A 6 8.52 4.07 8.91
C GLY A 6 9.68 4.53 8.02
N TRP A 7 9.38 5.14 6.87
CA TRP A 7 10.38 5.66 5.94
C TRP A 7 11.01 6.96 6.45
N VAL A 8 10.19 7.85 7.04
CA VAL A 8 10.65 9.09 7.67
C VAL A 8 11.65 8.81 8.80
N ARG A 9 11.34 7.83 9.67
CA ARG A 9 12.24 7.44 10.78
C ARG A 9 13.57 6.85 10.31
N ARG A 10 13.63 6.31 9.09
CA ARG A 10 14.85 5.76 8.48
C ARG A 10 15.61 6.79 7.64
N GLY A 11 15.15 8.05 7.60
CA GLY A 11 15.81 9.11 6.83
C GLY A 11 15.70 8.93 5.31
N ILE A 12 14.70 8.19 4.82
CA ILE A 12 14.51 8.00 3.38
C ILE A 12 14.00 9.30 2.76
N GLU A 13 14.72 9.78 1.75
CA GLU A 13 14.30 10.93 0.96
C GLU A 13 13.06 10.61 0.11
N ASN A 14 12.16 11.58 -0.02
CA ASN A 14 10.92 11.46 -0.81
C ASN A 14 10.10 10.17 -0.53
N PRO A 15 9.73 9.90 0.73
CA PRO A 15 9.01 8.69 1.06
C PRO A 15 7.61 8.68 0.45
N GLU A 16 7.07 7.48 0.20
CA GLU A 16 5.69 7.31 -0.26
C GLU A 16 4.71 7.95 0.74
N SER A 17 3.60 8.47 0.21
CA SER A 17 2.47 8.88 1.03
C SER A 17 1.59 7.70 1.41
N ILE A 18 0.76 7.86 2.44
CA ILE A 18 -0.26 6.89 2.83
C ILE A 18 -1.22 6.64 1.66
N SER A 19 -1.62 7.69 0.94
CA SER A 19 -2.47 7.57 -0.25
C SER A 19 -1.80 6.79 -1.38
N ASP A 20 -0.51 7.01 -1.63
CA ASP A 20 0.24 6.24 -2.66
C ASP A 20 0.28 4.75 -2.29
N HIS A 21 0.51 4.47 -1.01
CA HIS A 21 0.53 3.10 -0.50
C HIS A 21 -0.84 2.43 -0.62
N MET A 22 -1.91 3.11 -0.21
CA MET A 22 -3.28 2.59 -0.29
C MET A 22 -3.74 2.41 -1.73
N TYR A 23 -3.36 3.30 -2.64
CA TYR A 23 -3.64 3.15 -4.08
C TYR A 23 -3.04 1.84 -4.60
N ARG A 24 -1.78 1.57 -4.30
CA ARG A 24 -1.12 0.31 -4.70
C ARG A 24 -1.77 -0.91 -4.07
N MET A 25 -2.12 -0.84 -2.78
CA MET A 25 -2.81 -1.94 -2.09
C MET A 25 -4.20 -2.24 -2.68
N GLY A 26 -4.94 -1.21 -3.10
CA GLY A 26 -6.24 -1.39 -3.76
C GLY A 26 -6.12 -2.11 -5.10
N ILE A 27 -5.13 -1.74 -5.92
CA ILE A 27 -4.83 -2.44 -7.17
C ILE A 27 -4.38 -3.89 -6.90
N MET A 28 -3.51 -4.09 -5.91
CA MET A 28 -3.09 -5.44 -5.51
C MET A 28 -4.28 -6.30 -5.08
N ALA A 29 -5.23 -5.74 -4.33
CA ALA A 29 -6.44 -6.46 -3.91
C ALA A 29 -7.31 -6.89 -5.10
N LEU A 30 -7.45 -6.03 -6.13
CA LEU A 30 -8.20 -6.37 -7.34
C LEU A 30 -7.59 -7.56 -8.08
N ILE A 31 -6.26 -7.60 -8.18
CA ILE A 31 -5.53 -8.66 -8.90
C ILE A 31 -5.40 -9.93 -8.05
N ALA A 32 -5.27 -9.79 -6.74
CA ALA A 32 -5.16 -10.90 -5.79
C ALA A 32 -6.49 -11.67 -5.62
N ALA A 33 -7.58 -11.21 -6.23
CA ALA A 33 -8.88 -11.87 -6.18
C ALA A 33 -8.80 -13.34 -6.60
N ASP A 34 -7.92 -13.70 -7.55
CA ASP A 34 -7.79 -15.07 -8.07
C ASP A 34 -6.96 -16.02 -7.20
N ILE A 35 -6.44 -15.53 -6.06
CA ILE A 35 -5.69 -16.36 -5.12
C ILE A 35 -6.65 -17.25 -4.33
N PRO A 36 -6.48 -18.59 -4.34
CA PRO A 36 -7.32 -19.49 -3.55
C PRO A 36 -7.30 -19.13 -2.06
N GLY A 37 -8.50 -19.02 -1.46
CA GLY A 37 -8.67 -18.69 -0.04
C GLY A 37 -8.83 -17.21 0.29
N VAL A 38 -8.81 -16.31 -0.70
CA VAL A 38 -9.16 -14.89 -0.53
C VAL A 38 -10.68 -14.71 -0.61
N ASN A 39 -11.26 -13.98 0.35
CA ASN A 39 -12.70 -13.70 0.37
C ASN A 39 -13.08 -12.72 -0.76
N ARG A 40 -14.17 -13.02 -1.47
CA ARG A 40 -14.73 -12.22 -2.56
C ARG A 40 -16.11 -11.62 -2.24
N ASP A 41 -16.73 -12.03 -1.14
CA ASP A 41 -18.04 -11.55 -0.65
C ASP A 41 -17.92 -10.59 0.54
#